data_AF-K1RL77-F1
#
_entry.id   AF-K1RL77-F1
#
_cell.length_a   1.000
_cell.length_b   1.000
_cell.length_c   1.000
_cell.angle_alpha   90.00
_cell.angle_beta   90.00
_cell.angle_gamma   90.00
#
_symmetry.space_group_name_H-M   'P 1'
#
loop_
_entity.id
_entity.type
_entity.pdbx_description
1 polymer ?
#
loop_
_entity_poly.entity_id
_entity_poly.type
_entity_poly.pdbx_seq_one_letter_code
_entity_poly.pdbx_strand_id
1 'polypeptide(L)' 'HLNNSLNPCGSHKDRHAKLLDGCIPPEALVRVTRHPALAELPFILETPNDDAGYAQEIAWLRAAQN' A
#
# COMPACT_ATOMS: atom_id res chain seq x y z
N HIS A 1 3.30 4.13 7.23
CA HIS A 1 2.50 4.50 6.06
C HIS A 1 2.57 3.37 5.05
N LEU A 2 1.51 3.14 4.28
CA LEU A 2 1.42 2.07 3.30
C LEU A 2 1.33 2.69 1.91
N ASN A 3 2.45 2.71 1.21
CA ASN A 3 2.55 3.30 -0.12
C ASN A 3 3.21 2.26 -1.03
N ASN A 4 2.80 2.22 -2.30
CA ASN A 4 3.63 1.58 -3.32
C ASN A 4 4.67 2.60 -3.83
N SER A 5 5.63 2.15 -4.62
CA SER A 5 6.71 2.98 -5.19
C SER A 5 6.62 2.99 -6.70
N LEU A 6 6.75 4.16 -7.33
CA LEU A 6 6.90 4.28 -8.78
C LEU A 6 8.27 3.80 -9.28
N ASN A 7 9.20 3.50 -8.37
CA ASN A 7 10.57 3.15 -8.70
C ASN A 7 11.02 1.82 -8.06
N PRO A 8 11.95 1.09 -8.69
CA PRO A 8 12.53 -0.13 -8.12
C PRO A 8 13.23 0.11 -6.77
N CYS A 9 13.39 -0.98 -6.00
CA CYS A 9 14.14 -0.98 -4.75
C CYS A 9 15.58 -0.48 -4.95
N GLY A 10 16.07 0.34 -4.03
CA GLY A 10 17.42 0.92 -4.11
C GLY A 10 17.55 2.14 -5.03
N SER A 11 16.45 2.66 -5.59
CA SER A 11 16.49 3.84 -6.47
C SER A 11 16.73 5.18 -5.76
N HIS A 12 16.60 5.23 -4.43
CA HIS A 12 16.68 6.45 -3.61
C HIS A 12 15.72 7.57 -4.06
N LYS A 13 14.59 7.20 -4.66
CA LYS A 13 13.52 8.12 -5.05
C LYS A 13 12.29 7.92 -4.19
N ASP A 14 11.81 9.00 -3.62
CA ASP A 14 10.59 9.04 -2.83
C ASP A 14 9.42 9.49 -3.72
N ARG A 15 8.86 8.54 -4.46
CA ARG A 15 7.75 8.76 -5.40
C ARG A 15 6.72 7.68 -5.20
N HIS A 16 5.67 8.01 -4.44
CA HIS A 16 4.59 7.09 -4.14
C HIS A 16 3.79 6.72 -5.40
N ALA A 17 3.33 5.47 -5.45
CA ALA A 17 2.39 4.94 -6.41
C ALA A 17 1.14 4.44 -5.67
N LYS A 18 0.04 4.28 -6.42
CA LYS A 18 -1.14 3.54 -5.95
C LYS A 18 -0.77 2.10 -5.62
N LEU A 19 -1.50 1.46 -4.72
CA LEU A 19 -1.16 0.13 -4.18
C LEU A 19 -0.99 -0.93 -5.28
N LEU A 20 -1.74 -0.82 -6.37
CA LEU A 20 -1.70 -1.79 -7.48
C LEU A 20 -0.85 -1.37 -8.68
N ASP A 21 -0.33 -0.13 -8.70
CA ASP A 21 0.29 0.47 -9.90
C ASP A 21 1.79 0.79 -9.70
N GLY A 22 2.45 0.15 -8.74
CA GLY A 22 3.87 0.39 -8.44
C GLY A 22 4.77 -0.84 -8.56
N CYS A 23 6.04 -0.66 -8.21
CA CYS A 23 7.07 -1.70 -8.28
C CYS A 23 7.03 -2.70 -7.12
N ILE A 24 6.34 -2.40 -6.01
CA ILE A 24 6.15 -3.34 -4.91
C ILE A 24 4.99 -4.27 -5.29
N PRO A 25 5.19 -5.61 -5.26
CA PRO A 25 4.12 -6.55 -5.56
C PRO A 25 2.93 -6.40 -4.59
N PRO A 26 1.68 -6.42 -5.07
CA PRO A 26 0.49 -6.26 -4.21
C PRO A 26 0.44 -7.25 -3.03
N GLU A 27 0.85 -8.50 -3.25
CA GLU A 27 0.90 -9.52 -2.20
C GLU A 27 1.91 -9.18 -1.08
N ALA A 28 2.96 -8.42 -1.37
CA ALA A 28 3.88 -7.95 -0.36
C ALA A 28 3.22 -6.90 0.55
N LEU A 29 2.43 -5.99 -0.03
CA LEU A 29 1.66 -4.99 0.72
C LEU A 29 0.64 -5.68 1.64
N VAL A 30 -0.07 -6.68 1.13
CA VAL A 30 -1.00 -7.50 1.92
C VAL A 30 -0.28 -8.19 3.07
N ARG A 31 0.87 -8.85 2.81
CA ARG A 31 1.66 -9.52 3.86
C ARG A 31 2.08 -8.56 4.98
N VAL A 32 2.54 -7.36 4.64
CA VAL A 32 2.92 -6.35 5.65
C VAL A 32 1.70 -5.97 6.49
N THR A 33 0.55 -5.72 5.86
CA THR A 33 -0.66 -5.31 6.59
C THR A 33 -1.28 -6.40 7.46
N ARG A 34 -0.98 -7.68 7.20
CA ARG A 34 -1.41 -8.84 8.00
C ARG A 34 -0.36 -9.30 9.01
N HIS A 35 0.79 -8.63 9.10
CA HIS A 35 1.87 -9.10 9.95
C HIS A 35 1.48 -8.99 11.45
N PRO A 36 1.60 -10.06 12.26
CA PRO A 36 1.13 -10.05 13.66
C PRO A 36 1.73 -8.93 14.51
N ALA A 37 3.00 -8.58 14.29
CA ALA A 37 3.67 -7.50 15.01
C ALA A 37 3.10 -6.09 14.69
N LEU A 38 2.28 -5.95 13.65
CA LEU A 38 1.71 -4.68 13.19
C LEU A 38 0.18 -4.63 13.36
N ALA A 39 -0.44 -5.64 13.96
CA ALA A 39 -1.90 -5.82 13.97
C ALA A 39 -2.67 -4.64 14.60
N GLU A 40 -2.10 -4.03 15.65
CA GLU A 40 -2.71 -2.91 16.38
C GLU A 40 -2.26 -1.53 15.87
N LEU A 41 -1.45 -1.49 14.81
CA LEU A 41 -0.89 -0.24 14.29
C LEU A 41 -1.72 0.28 13.10
N PRO A 42 -1.87 1.62 12.98
CA PRO A 42 -2.57 2.20 11.85
C PRO A 42 -1.72 2.11 10.57
N PHE A 43 -2.39 1.80 9.47
CA PHE A 43 -1.84 1.98 8.12
C PHE A 43 -2.47 3.21 7.48
N ILE A 44 -1.64 4.21 7.19
CA ILE A 44 -2.04 5.47 6.54
C ILE A 44 -1.61 5.41 5.08
N LEU A 45 -2.54 5.69 4.15
CA LEU A 45 -2.26 5.83 2.72
C LEU A 45 -1.82 7.26 2.43
N GLU A 46 -0.74 7.40 1.66
CA GLU A 46 -0.25 8.66 1.09
C GLU A 46 -0.04 8.48 -0.43
N THR A 47 -0.79 7.54 -1.02
CA THR A 47 -0.79 7.26 -2.45
C THR A 47 -1.38 8.46 -3.21
N PRO A 48 -0.97 8.71 -4.47
CA PRO A 48 -1.51 9.81 -5.26
C PRO A 48 -2.95 9.50 -5.72
N ASN A 49 -3.93 9.79 -4.85
CA ASN A 49 -5.35 9.55 -5.02
C ASN A 49 -6.19 10.72 -4.47
N ASP A 50 -7.46 10.74 -4.84
CA ASP A 50 -8.51 11.48 -4.15
C ASP A 50 -9.25 10.57 -3.15
N ASP A 51 -10.26 11.10 -2.44
CA ASP A 51 -11.03 10.35 -1.44
C ASP A 51 -11.68 9.08 -1.99
N ALA A 52 -12.20 9.15 -3.22
CA ALA A 52 -12.80 7.99 -3.89
C ALA A 52 -11.74 6.93 -4.25
N GLY A 53 -10.55 7.35 -4.67
CA GLY A 53 -9.40 6.48 -4.91
C GLY A 53 -8.92 5.80 -3.63
N TYR A 54 -8.81 6.54 -2.53
CA TYR A 54 -8.46 5.96 -1.22
C TYR A 54 -9.49 4.92 -0.76
N ALA A 55 -10.79 5.22 -0.93
CA ALA A 55 -11.84 4.27 -0.58
C ALA A 55 -11.72 2.96 -1.36
N GLN A 56 -11.38 3.02 -2.65
CA GLN A 56 -11.15 1.84 -3.49
C GLN A 56 -9.94 1.03 -3.05
N GLU A 57 -8.80 1.69 -2.75
CA GLU A 57 -7.60 1.00 -2.26
C GLU A 57 -7.82 0.32 -0.91
N ILE A 58 -8.54 0.98 0.01
CA ILE A 58 -8.90 0.39 1.30
C ILE A 58 -9.83 -0.81 1.10
N ALA A 59 -10.83 -0.70 0.22
CA ALA A 59 -11.75 -1.80 -0.07
C ALA A 59 -11.01 -3.00 -0.66
N TRP A 60 -10.12 -2.76 -1.63
CA TRP A 60 -9.28 -3.81 -2.21
C TRP A 60 -8.41 -4.48 -1.15
N LEU A 61 -7.71 -3.69 -0.31
CA LEU A 61 -6.81 -4.24 0.70
C LEU A 61 -7.57 -5.10 1.71
N ARG A 62 -8.75 -4.66 2.17
CA ARG A 62 -9.62 -5.46 3.05
C ARG A 62 -10.10 -6.74 2.38
N ALA A 63 -10.50 -6.69 1.11
CA ALA A 63 -10.93 -7.87 0.37
C ALA A 63 -9.80 -8.90 0.20
N ALA A 64 -8.55 -8.45 0.01
CA ALA A 64 -7.37 -9.29 -0.13
C ALA A 64 -6.87 -9.92 1.19
N GLN A 65 -7.43 -9.51 2.33
CA GLN A 65 -7.09 -10.05 3.65
C GLN A 65 -8.01 -11.19 4.10
N ASN A 66 -9.10 -11.43 3.38
CA ASN A 66 -10.02 -12.55 3.63
C ASN A 66 -9.43 -13.89 3.19
#